data_AF-A0A3C0R861-F1
#
_entry.id   AF-A0A3C0R861-F1
#
_cell.length_a   1.000
_cell.length_b   1.000
_cell.length_c   1.000
_cell.angle_alpha   90.00
_cell.angle_beta   90.00
_cell.angle_gamma   90.00
#
_symmetry.space_group_name_H-M   'P 1'
#
loop_
_entity.id
_entity.type
_entity.pdbx_description
1 polymer ?
#
loop_
_entity_poly.entity_id
_entity_poly.type
_entity_poly.pdbx_seq_one_letter_code
_entity_poly.pdbx_strand_id
1 'polypeptide(L)' 'MATRKSSAQKSQDARLFGLGLTFDDVLLMPAFSQVLPRDVDTSTKLTRQLTINIPMLSAAMDTVTEANLAI' A
#
# COMPACT_ATOMS: atom_id res chain seq x y z
N MET A 1 46.62 15.03 -36.98
CA MET A 1 45.53 14.27 -37.62
C MET A 1 44.90 13.40 -36.54
N ALA A 2 43.66 13.71 -36.15
CA ALA A 2 43.04 13.25 -34.91
C ALA A 2 42.43 11.85 -35.04
N THR A 3 42.70 10.96 -34.08
CA THR A 3 41.83 9.82 -33.79
C THR A 3 41.75 9.58 -32.28
N ARG A 4 40.57 9.89 -31.70
CA ARG A 4 40.02 9.07 -30.63
C ARG A 4 38.49 9.12 -30.69
N LYS A 5 37.90 8.08 -31.29
CA LYS A 5 36.60 7.59 -30.85
C LYS A 5 36.86 6.78 -29.58
N SER A 6 36.46 7.31 -28.42
CA SER A 6 36.15 6.51 -27.23
C SER A 6 34.73 6.89 -26.82
N SER A 7 33.76 6.12 -27.30
CA SER A 7 33.06 5.14 -26.46
C SER A 7 32.06 5.80 -25.52
N ALA A 8 30.84 5.97 -26.05
CA ALA A 8 29.57 5.76 -25.36
C ALA A 8 29.50 6.24 -23.89
N GLN A 9 29.26 7.53 -23.68
CA GLN A 9 28.51 7.96 -22.49
C GLN A 9 27.02 7.79 -22.79
N LYS A 10 26.56 6.56 -22.67
CA LYS A 10 25.14 6.28 -22.44
C LYS A 10 24.85 6.81 -21.04
N SER A 11 24.40 8.06 -20.96
CA SER A 11 23.89 8.68 -19.73
C SER A 11 22.95 7.67 -19.10
N GLN A 12 23.30 7.22 -17.90
CA GLN A 12 22.55 6.25 -17.14
C GLN A 12 21.11 6.73 -17.07
N ASP A 13 20.18 5.99 -17.67
CA ASP A 13 18.75 6.20 -17.46
C ASP A 13 18.54 6.13 -15.95
N ALA A 14 18.36 7.29 -15.33
CA ALA A 14 18.03 7.39 -13.92
C ALA A 14 16.81 6.49 -13.72
N ARG A 15 16.98 5.43 -12.94
CA ARG A 15 15.91 4.46 -12.65
C ARG A 15 14.87 5.13 -11.77
N LEU A 16 14.11 6.05 -12.35
CA LEU A 16 12.99 6.70 -11.72
C LEU A 16 11.83 5.69 -11.79
N PHE A 17 11.69 4.93 -10.72
CA PHE A 17 10.44 4.25 -10.41
C PHE A 17 9.36 5.33 -10.29
N GLY A 18 8.18 5.09 -10.87
CA GLY A 18 7.16 6.13 -11.08
C GLY A 18 6.70 6.88 -9.82
N LEU A 19 5.81 7.85 -10.02
CA LEU A 19 5.28 8.67 -8.93
C LEU A 19 4.51 7.81 -7.91
N GLY A 20 4.87 7.92 -6.63
CA GLY A 20 4.17 7.31 -5.50
C GLY A 20 3.28 8.33 -4.82
N LEU A 21 2.05 7.94 -4.48
CA LEU A 21 1.08 8.76 -3.75
C LEU A 21 0.93 8.24 -2.32
N THR A 22 0.83 9.15 -1.35
CA THR A 22 0.48 8.83 0.05
C THR A 22 -1.01 9.09 0.32
N PHE A 23 -1.48 8.79 1.53
CA PHE A 23 -2.87 8.98 1.94
C PHE A 23 -3.33 10.44 1.83
N ASP A 24 -2.45 11.39 2.13
CA ASP A 24 -2.77 12.83 2.10
C ASP A 24 -2.86 13.40 0.67
N ASP A 25 -2.39 12.66 -0.34
CA ASP A 25 -2.40 13.12 -1.74
C ASP A 25 -3.73 12.84 -2.46
N VAL A 26 -4.62 12.04 -1.87
CA VAL A 26 -5.81 11.51 -2.55
C VAL A 26 -7.06 11.56 -1.67
N LEU A 27 -8.22 11.69 -2.33
CA LEU A 27 -9.53 11.62 -1.69
C LEU A 27 -10.42 10.62 -2.42
N LEU A 28 -11.34 10.00 -1.68
CA LEU A 28 -12.37 9.14 -2.27
C LEU A 28 -13.46 10.02 -2.91
N MET A 29 -13.77 9.74 -4.17
CA MET A 29 -14.88 10.40 -4.87
C MET A 29 -16.21 9.76 -4.44
N PRO A 30 -17.19 10.53 -3.93
CA PRO A 30 -18.50 10.00 -3.61
C PRO A 30 -19.19 9.44 -4.85
N ALA A 31 -19.91 8.34 -4.67
CA ALA A 31 -20.69 7.69 -5.72
C ALA A 31 -22.08 7.34 -5.21
N PHE A 32 -23.00 7.09 -6.15
CA PHE A 32 -24.34 6.61 -5.82
C PHE A 32 -24.27 5.26 -5.07
N SER A 33 -24.98 5.14 -3.95
CA SER A 33 -25.05 3.93 -3.13
C SER A 33 -26.49 3.50 -2.91
N GLN A 34 -26.75 2.21 -2.98
CA GLN A 34 -28.01 1.58 -2.58
C GLN A 34 -27.93 0.88 -1.22
N VAL A 35 -26.75 0.89 -0.58
CA VAL A 35 -26.49 0.25 0.72
C VAL A 35 -26.35 1.30 1.81
N LEU A 36 -26.94 1.03 2.97
CA LEU A 36 -26.74 1.86 4.16
C LEU A 36 -25.45 1.43 4.87
N PRO A 37 -24.73 2.34 5.54
CA PRO A 37 -23.47 2.03 6.22
C PRO A 37 -23.54 0.85 7.22
N ARG A 38 -24.68 0.66 7.89
CA ARG A 38 -24.89 -0.44 8.86
C ARG A 38 -25.04 -1.82 8.20
N ASP A 39 -25.35 -1.85 6.91
CA ASP A 39 -25.62 -3.08 6.15
C ASP A 39 -24.39 -3.50 5.31
N VAL A 40 -23.26 -2.78 5.44
CA VAL A 40 -22.02 -3.08 4.73
C VAL A 40 -21.26 -4.21 5.43
N ASP A 41 -20.91 -5.25 4.69
CA ASP A 41 -20.01 -6.30 5.18
C ASP A 41 -18.55 -5.82 5.15
N THR A 42 -17.91 -5.82 6.31
CA THR A 42 -16.50 -5.43 6.48
C THR A 42 -15.56 -6.63 6.64
N SER A 43 -16.10 -7.86 6.52
CA SER A 43 -15.28 -9.06 6.58
C SER A 43 -14.28 -9.11 5.42
N THR A 44 -13.05 -9.57 5.72
CA THR A 44 -11.97 -9.64 4.74
C THR A 44 -11.10 -10.87 4.95
N LYS A 45 -10.42 -11.29 3.89
CA LYS A 45 -9.47 -12.41 3.93
C LYS A 45 -8.07 -11.88 4.18
N LEU A 46 -7.50 -12.17 5.34
CA LEU A 46 -6.10 -11.84 5.65
C LEU A 46 -5.15 -12.79 4.92
N THR A 47 -5.50 -14.08 4.85
CA THR A 47 -4.74 -15.10 4.12
C THR A 47 -5.69 -15.99 3.31
N ARG A 48 -5.14 -16.96 2.56
CA ARG A 48 -5.96 -17.97 1.85
C ARG A 48 -6.88 -18.76 2.78
N GLN A 49 -6.56 -18.87 4.06
CA GLN A 49 -7.26 -19.71 5.03
C GLN A 49 -7.87 -18.93 6.20
N LEU A 50 -7.53 -17.65 6.36
CA LEU A 50 -7.98 -16.82 7.49
C LEU A 50 -8.85 -15.67 7.01
N THR A 51 -10.12 -15.70 7.41
CA THR A 51 -11.08 -14.60 7.25
C THR A 51 -11.30 -13.93 8.60
N ILE A 52 -11.27 -12.60 8.62
CA ILE A 52 -11.53 -11.76 9.79
C ILE A 52 -12.78 -10.92 9.56
N ASN A 53 -13.51 -10.59 10.62
CA ASN A 53 -14.78 -9.86 10.52
C ASN A 53 -14.61 -8.36 10.29
N ILE A 54 -13.46 -7.80 10.66
CA ILE A 54 -13.13 -6.38 10.55
C ILE A 54 -11.71 -6.29 9.97
N PRO A 55 -11.43 -5.39 9.00
CA PRO A 55 -10.15 -5.31 8.31
C PRO A 55 -9.11 -4.53 9.13
N MET A 56 -8.89 -4.94 10.37
CA MET A 56 -7.98 -4.28 11.30
C MET A 56 -7.10 -5.31 12.03
N LEU A 57 -5.84 -4.92 12.25
CA LEU A 57 -4.85 -5.70 12.99
C LEU A 57 -4.08 -4.77 13.91
N SER A 58 -3.76 -5.23 15.12
CA SER A 58 -2.85 -4.52 16.00
C SER A 58 -1.40 -4.67 15.53
N ALA A 59 -0.58 -3.67 15.78
CA ALA A 59 0.84 -3.72 15.45
C ALA A 59 1.56 -4.73 16.35
N ALA A 60 2.44 -5.55 15.77
CA ALA A 60 3.30 -6.48 16.50
C ALA A 60 4.47 -5.72 17.15
N MET A 61 4.17 -4.98 18.23
CA MET A 61 5.12 -4.18 19.00
C MET A 61 4.94 -4.45 20.49
N ASP A 62 6.04 -4.44 21.23
CA ASP A 62 6.08 -4.74 22.67
C ASP A 62 5.20 -3.80 23.51
N THR A 63 5.01 -2.56 23.07
CA THR A 63 4.14 -1.58 23.76
C THR A 63 2.71 -1.56 23.25
N VAL A 64 2.38 -2.36 22.23
CA VAL A 64 1.06 -2.37 21.60
C VAL A 64 0.37 -3.69 21.88
N THR A 65 0.95 -4.81 21.46
CA THR A 65 0.25 -6.10 21.48
C THR A 65 0.95 -7.08 22.41
N GLU A 66 0.31 -7.33 23.55
CA GLU A 66 0.57 -8.48 24.42
C GLU A 66 -0.66 -9.40 24.45
N ALA A 67 -0.63 -10.47 25.25
CA ALA A 67 -1.72 -11.43 25.36
C ALA A 67 -3.07 -10.77 25.64
N ASN A 68 -3.11 -9.75 26.50
CA ASN A 68 -4.36 -9.08 26.86
C ASN A 68 -5.03 -8.32 25.71
N LEU A 69 -4.26 -7.81 24.74
CA LEU A 69 -4.84 -7.13 23.56
C LEU A 69 -5.25 -8.14 22.48
N ALA A 70 -4.56 -9.28 22.41
CA ALA A 70 -4.79 -10.30 21.39
C ALA A 70 -6.05 -11.15 21.65
N ILE A 71 -6.62 -11.11 22.86
CA ILE A 71 -7.76 -11.91 23.31
C ILE A 71 -9.09 -11.16 23.10
#